data_AF-A0A1Q7GU08-F1
#
_entry.id   AF-A0A1Q7GU08-F1
#
_cell.length_a   1.000
_cell.length_b   1.000
_cell.length_c   1.000
_cell.angle_alpha   90.00
_cell.angle_beta   90.00
_cell.angle_gamma   90.00
#
_symmetry.space_group_name_H-M   'P 1'
#
loop_
_entity.id
_entity.type
_entity.pdbx_description
1 polymer ?
#
loop_
_entity_poly.entity_id
_entity_poly.type
_entity_poly.pdbx_seq_one_letter_code
_entity_poly.pdbx_strand_id
1 'polypeptide(L)'
;MRELTNALHAARLSYCHWKGNARLSEAVVGLRDLDILVDRDAALALSEILATVGFKRLASSPWEAVPALEDYLALDSDTGRLVHLHLHYRLTVGDSVLGGYRLPWEALVLSTRHFDTTMAMYVADPHMELLLLIARKAISLGPIDRIAGWLGRPCMGALARSDVRWLASRTDPHRLADLSEGLLGKEATRVLLGMVNDEPSYRLLRALKRRATPPLSAYRTYTPAGAVVRRGIRFVVGLAVALNRRILRSLVIPGRTLPSGGLVIVFEGEDENERATLVDRIAAWLTWKLDVLVLRGGGAQRRKAFRARSRGMIVLYDGSPEGGQSLDTGTGPERAWDPDLPDLVINLRRAARPGPEDALTAGGRPTRHHVDIDPDHSPEQVLQVVQRALWQEV
;
A
#
# COMPACT_ATOMS: atom_id res chain seq x y z
N MET A 1 -13.21 9.14 -0.54
CA MET A 1 -13.67 8.36 0.64
C MET A 1 -15.17 8.34 0.86
N ARG A 2 -15.86 9.49 0.89
CA ARG A 2 -17.33 9.54 1.05
C ARG A 2 -18.09 8.75 -0.03
N GLU A 3 -17.63 8.83 -1.27
CA GLU A 3 -18.19 8.05 -2.38
C GLU A 3 -18.06 6.54 -2.16
N LEU A 4 -16.89 6.08 -1.68
CA LEU A 4 -16.68 4.68 -1.33
C LEU A 4 -17.67 4.21 -0.26
N THR A 5 -17.76 4.91 0.87
CA THR A 5 -18.65 4.49 1.97
C THR A 5 -20.12 4.49 1.53
N ASN A 6 -20.54 5.51 0.78
CA ASN A 6 -21.89 5.56 0.21
C ASN A 6 -22.19 4.39 -0.72
N ALA A 7 -21.26 4.05 -1.63
CA ALA A 7 -21.42 2.93 -2.56
C ALA A 7 -21.47 1.58 -1.82
N LEU A 8 -20.62 1.39 -0.81
CA LEU A 8 -20.63 0.17 0.02
C LEU A 8 -21.96 0.02 0.79
N HIS A 9 -22.49 1.12 1.34
CA HIS A 9 -23.78 1.12 2.03
C HIS A 9 -24.95 0.86 1.08
N ALA A 10 -24.95 1.49 -0.10
CA ALA A 10 -25.98 1.30 -1.12
C ALA A 10 -26.04 -0.16 -1.58
N ALA A 11 -24.87 -0.79 -1.78
CA ALA A 11 -24.75 -2.21 -2.11
C ALA A 11 -24.98 -3.15 -0.92
N ARG A 12 -25.18 -2.62 0.30
CA ARG A 12 -25.38 -3.37 1.55
C ARG A 12 -24.28 -4.40 1.83
N LEU A 13 -23.04 -4.07 1.49
CA LEU A 13 -21.92 -4.98 1.72
C LEU A 13 -21.62 -5.11 3.21
N SER A 14 -21.31 -6.32 3.65
CA SER A 14 -20.82 -6.57 5.00
C SER A 14 -19.32 -6.26 5.05
N TYR A 15 -18.97 -5.08 5.56
CA TYR A 15 -17.59 -4.63 5.68
C TYR A 15 -17.37 -3.87 6.99
N CYS A 16 -16.11 -3.74 7.43
CA CYS A 16 -15.73 -2.75 8.43
C CYS A 16 -14.26 -2.35 8.31
N HIS A 17 -13.91 -1.18 8.82
CA HIS A 17 -12.52 -0.85 9.13
C HIS A 17 -12.09 -1.60 10.40
N TRP A 18 -11.20 -2.58 10.24
CA TRP A 18 -11.07 -3.66 11.22
C TRP A 18 -9.94 -3.46 12.24
N LYS A 19 -9.01 -2.52 12.01
CA LYS A 19 -7.89 -2.23 12.93
C LYS A 19 -7.42 -0.78 12.81
N GLY A 20 -6.86 -0.25 13.89
CA GLY A 20 -6.29 1.09 13.91
C GLY A 20 -7.32 2.20 14.09
N ASN A 21 -8.51 1.88 14.62
CA ASN A 21 -9.65 2.83 14.70
C ASN A 21 -9.36 4.06 15.58
N ALA A 22 -8.38 3.98 16.48
CA ALA A 22 -7.90 5.13 17.26
C ALA A 22 -7.46 6.33 16.39
N ARG A 23 -7.06 6.10 15.13
CA ARG A 23 -6.66 7.15 14.17
C ARG A 23 -7.40 6.99 12.83
N LEU A 24 -8.68 6.60 12.89
CA LEU A 24 -9.49 6.43 11.69
C LEU A 24 -9.58 7.72 10.86
N SER A 25 -9.67 8.88 11.53
CA SER A 25 -9.68 10.19 10.86
C SER A 25 -8.47 10.40 9.96
N GLU A 26 -7.27 9.99 10.38
CA GLU A 26 -6.04 10.06 9.57
C GLU A 26 -6.09 9.13 8.36
N ALA A 27 -6.64 7.92 8.50
CA ALA A 27 -6.77 6.96 7.40
C ALA A 27 -7.76 7.46 6.34
N VAL A 28 -8.89 8.04 6.76
CA VAL A 28 -9.93 8.58 5.85
C VAL A 28 -9.41 9.75 5.00
N VAL A 29 -8.42 10.52 5.48
CA VAL A 29 -7.80 11.63 4.74
C VAL A 29 -6.48 11.26 4.03
N GLY A 30 -6.17 9.97 3.92
CA GLY A 30 -5.00 9.47 3.18
C GLY A 30 -3.65 9.65 3.89
N LEU A 31 -3.64 9.94 5.21
CA LEU A 31 -2.39 10.01 5.99
C LEU A 31 -1.93 8.62 6.47
N ARG A 32 -2.84 7.65 6.49
CA ARG A 32 -2.58 6.26 6.85
C ARG A 32 -3.29 5.31 5.88
N ASP A 33 -2.93 4.05 5.97
CA ASP A 33 -3.63 2.98 5.27
C ASP A 33 -5.03 2.80 5.84
N LEU A 34 -5.99 2.58 4.94
CA LEU A 34 -7.35 2.19 5.29
C LEU A 34 -7.45 0.67 5.23
N ASP A 35 -7.57 0.03 6.39
CA ASP A 35 -7.60 -1.42 6.48
C ASP A 35 -9.05 -1.93 6.60
N ILE A 36 -9.65 -2.31 5.46
CA ILE A 36 -11.04 -2.79 5.39
C ILE A 36 -11.08 -4.31 5.36
N LEU A 37 -11.92 -4.90 6.20
CA LEU A 37 -12.33 -6.30 6.10
C LEU A 37 -13.69 -6.33 5.42
N VAL A 38 -13.85 -7.19 4.42
CA VAL A 38 -15.12 -7.42 3.73
C VAL A 38 -15.44 -8.90 3.69
N ASP A 39 -16.72 -9.23 3.62
CA ASP A 39 -17.15 -10.59 3.29
C ASP A 39 -16.58 -11.00 1.92
N ARG A 40 -15.99 -12.18 1.86
CA ARG A 40 -15.39 -12.73 0.65
C ARG A 40 -16.41 -12.98 -0.46
N ASP A 41 -17.68 -13.20 -0.10
CA ASP A 41 -18.73 -13.45 -1.07
C ASP A 41 -19.14 -12.16 -1.80
N ALA A 42 -18.77 -10.99 -1.26
CA ALA A 42 -18.96 -9.69 -1.87
C ALA A 42 -17.81 -9.24 -2.81
N ALA A 43 -16.80 -10.08 -3.05
CA ALA A 43 -15.58 -9.68 -3.77
C ALA A 43 -15.86 -9.11 -5.17
N LEU A 44 -16.78 -9.72 -5.93
CA LEU A 44 -17.12 -9.24 -7.27
C LEU A 44 -17.79 -7.86 -7.23
N ALA A 45 -18.85 -7.73 -6.45
CA ALA A 45 -19.57 -6.46 -6.28
C ALA A 45 -18.65 -5.35 -5.75
N LEU A 46 -17.75 -5.68 -4.83
CA LEU A 46 -16.77 -4.74 -4.33
C LEU A 46 -15.77 -4.29 -5.40
N SER A 47 -15.27 -5.21 -6.22
CA SER A 47 -14.35 -4.86 -7.31
C SER A 47 -14.99 -3.86 -8.29
N GLU A 48 -16.28 -4.02 -8.60
CA GLU A 48 -17.03 -3.10 -9.45
C GLU A 48 -17.21 -1.72 -8.79
N ILE A 49 -17.55 -1.68 -7.51
CA ILE A 49 -17.65 -0.44 -6.73
C ILE A 49 -16.30 0.29 -6.70
N LEU A 50 -15.21 -0.42 -6.42
CA LEU A 50 -13.87 0.17 -6.35
C LEU A 50 -13.46 0.77 -7.69
N ALA A 51 -13.69 0.06 -8.80
CA ALA A 51 -13.43 0.59 -10.14
C ALA A 51 -14.26 1.85 -10.42
N THR A 52 -15.54 1.85 -10.07
CA THR A 52 -16.45 2.98 -10.30
C THR A 52 -16.06 4.22 -9.49
N VAL A 53 -15.60 4.04 -8.26
CA VAL A 53 -15.15 5.13 -7.37
C VAL A 53 -13.71 5.58 -7.69
N GLY A 54 -13.04 4.95 -8.66
CA GLY A 54 -11.71 5.34 -9.13
C GLY A 54 -10.54 4.76 -8.33
N PHE A 55 -10.78 3.69 -7.55
CA PHE A 55 -9.71 2.89 -6.95
C PHE A 55 -9.06 1.99 -8.00
N LYS A 56 -7.73 2.02 -8.06
CA LYS A 56 -6.89 1.24 -8.95
C LYS A 56 -6.15 0.18 -8.15
N ARG A 57 -6.24 -1.07 -8.61
CA ARG A 57 -5.62 -2.22 -7.94
C ARG A 57 -4.12 -2.18 -8.13
N LEU A 58 -3.37 -2.45 -7.07
CA LEU A 58 -1.92 -2.60 -7.10
C LEU A 58 -1.54 -4.08 -7.11
N ALA A 59 -0.42 -4.39 -7.77
CA ALA A 59 0.23 -5.68 -7.70
C ALA A 59 1.35 -5.63 -6.66
N SER A 60 1.19 -6.38 -5.57
CA SER A 60 2.27 -6.60 -4.62
C SER A 60 3.29 -7.59 -5.21
N SER A 61 4.56 -7.37 -4.93
CA SER A 61 5.64 -8.28 -5.30
C SER A 61 5.36 -9.69 -4.79
N PRO A 62 5.69 -10.77 -5.54
CA PRO A 62 5.45 -12.15 -5.09
C PRO A 62 6.07 -12.48 -3.72
N TRP A 63 7.09 -11.73 -3.32
CA TRP A 63 7.77 -11.86 -2.04
C TRP A 63 7.01 -11.25 -0.87
N GLU A 64 6.20 -10.22 -1.14
CA GLU A 64 5.42 -9.45 -0.16
C GLU A 64 3.93 -9.81 -0.19
N ALA A 65 3.46 -10.43 -1.27
CA ALA A 65 2.08 -10.84 -1.45
C ALA A 65 1.57 -11.67 -0.25
N VAL A 66 0.42 -11.23 0.28
CA VAL A 66 -0.30 -11.90 1.35
C VAL A 66 -1.58 -12.49 0.75
N PRO A 67 -1.87 -13.78 0.96
CA PRO A 67 -3.09 -14.38 0.44
C PRO A 67 -4.35 -13.65 0.93
N ALA A 68 -5.28 -13.40 0.01
CA ALA A 68 -6.58 -12.75 0.27
C ALA A 68 -6.46 -11.33 0.88
N LEU A 69 -5.35 -10.66 0.58
CA LEU A 69 -5.14 -9.23 0.75
C LEU A 69 -4.97 -8.61 -0.63
N GLU A 70 -5.66 -7.51 -0.88
CA GLU A 70 -5.52 -6.72 -2.08
C GLU A 70 -5.18 -5.28 -1.70
N ASP A 71 -4.26 -4.67 -2.45
CA ASP A 71 -3.87 -3.27 -2.29
C ASP A 71 -4.59 -2.46 -3.38
N TYR A 72 -5.23 -1.38 -3.00
CA TYR A 72 -5.86 -0.43 -3.93
C TYR A 72 -5.43 1.00 -3.61
N LEU A 73 -5.37 1.84 -4.62
CA LEU A 73 -4.98 3.24 -4.50
C LEU A 73 -6.00 4.12 -5.23
N ALA A 74 -6.37 5.27 -4.66
CA ALA A 74 -7.23 6.26 -5.29
C ALA A 74 -6.63 7.66 -5.11
N LEU A 75 -6.84 8.56 -6.07
CA LEU A 75 -6.57 9.99 -5.89
C LEU A 75 -7.81 10.67 -5.31
N ASP A 76 -7.62 11.36 -4.19
CA ASP A 76 -8.59 12.34 -3.70
C ASP A 76 -8.41 13.63 -4.50
N SER A 77 -9.34 13.91 -5.43
CA SER A 77 -9.28 15.05 -6.34
C SER A 77 -9.29 16.40 -5.61
N ASP A 78 -9.90 16.46 -4.42
CA ASP A 78 -10.05 17.70 -3.66
C ASP A 78 -8.74 18.08 -2.96
N THR A 79 -7.98 17.08 -2.48
CA THR A 79 -6.76 17.30 -1.70
C THR A 79 -5.47 17.00 -2.45
N GLY A 80 -5.54 16.31 -3.60
CA GLY A 80 -4.37 15.81 -4.34
C GLY A 80 -3.66 14.64 -3.63
N ARG A 81 -4.21 14.14 -2.52
CA ARG A 81 -3.62 13.03 -1.76
C ARG A 81 -4.03 11.70 -2.35
N LEU A 82 -3.11 10.74 -2.24
CA LEU A 82 -3.44 9.35 -2.49
C LEU A 82 -4.07 8.75 -1.24
N VAL A 83 -5.09 7.91 -1.46
CA VAL A 83 -5.74 7.11 -0.44
C VAL A 83 -5.42 5.66 -0.73
N HIS A 84 -4.81 4.98 0.25
CA HIS A 84 -4.44 3.58 0.12
C HIS A 84 -5.38 2.69 0.91
N LEU A 85 -6.01 1.75 0.21
CA LEU A 85 -6.93 0.77 0.75
C LEU A 85 -6.23 -0.60 0.81
N HIS A 86 -6.00 -1.08 2.01
CA HIS A 86 -5.66 -2.48 2.28
C HIS A 86 -6.95 -3.27 2.45
N LEU A 87 -7.32 -4.03 1.43
CA LEU A 87 -8.55 -4.80 1.41
C LEU A 87 -8.30 -6.25 1.83
N HIS A 88 -8.90 -6.64 2.95
CA HIS A 88 -8.82 -7.97 3.52
C HIS A 88 -10.11 -8.74 3.25
N TYR A 89 -9.99 -9.94 2.68
CA TYR A 89 -11.08 -10.94 2.68
C TYR A 89 -10.87 -12.04 3.73
N ARG A 90 -9.66 -12.10 4.31
CA ARG A 90 -9.27 -13.04 5.35
C ARG A 90 -8.39 -12.35 6.38
N LEU A 91 -8.52 -12.77 7.64
CA LEU A 91 -7.66 -12.30 8.71
C LEU A 91 -6.35 -13.09 8.74
N THR A 92 -5.48 -12.81 7.78
CA THR A 92 -4.14 -13.39 7.73
C THR A 92 -3.23 -12.68 8.71
N VAL A 93 -2.67 -13.44 9.66
CA VAL A 93 -1.80 -12.95 10.74
C VAL A 93 -0.51 -13.76 10.80
N GLY A 94 0.55 -13.16 11.31
CA GLY A 94 1.86 -13.79 11.32
C GLY A 94 2.96 -12.80 11.59
N ASP A 95 4.19 -13.28 11.64
CA ASP A 95 5.34 -12.38 11.77
C ASP A 95 5.53 -11.55 10.49
N SER A 96 6.36 -10.51 10.58
CA SER A 96 6.62 -9.58 9.48
C SER A 96 7.24 -10.25 8.24
N VAL A 97 7.70 -11.50 8.34
CA VAL A 97 8.31 -12.24 7.24
C VAL A 97 7.31 -13.20 6.60
N LEU A 98 6.40 -13.80 7.39
CA LEU A 98 5.38 -14.73 6.92
C LEU A 98 4.04 -14.52 7.64
N GLY A 99 2.98 -14.29 6.87
CA GLY A 99 1.59 -14.51 7.29
C GLY A 99 1.34 -16.01 7.50
N GLY A 100 1.51 -16.47 8.73
CA GLY A 100 1.55 -17.89 9.08
C GLY A 100 0.23 -18.50 9.53
N TYR A 101 -0.79 -17.68 9.78
CA TYR A 101 -2.09 -18.09 10.30
C TYR A 101 -3.22 -17.35 9.60
N ARG A 102 -4.36 -18.03 9.44
CA ARG A 102 -5.63 -17.44 9.05
C ARG A 102 -6.61 -17.52 10.21
N LEU A 103 -6.90 -16.42 10.89
CA LEU A 103 -7.86 -16.45 11.99
C LEU A 103 -9.28 -16.59 11.42
N PRO A 104 -10.08 -17.59 11.84
CA PRO A 104 -11.43 -17.82 11.35
C PRO A 104 -12.45 -16.89 12.01
N TRP A 105 -12.09 -15.62 12.20
CA TRP A 105 -12.86 -14.66 13.00
C TRP A 105 -13.56 -13.62 12.12
N GLU A 106 -13.46 -13.73 10.79
CA GLU A 106 -13.97 -12.73 9.85
C GLU A 106 -15.48 -12.50 10.03
N ALA A 107 -16.26 -13.57 10.08
CA ALA A 107 -17.71 -13.49 10.27
C ALA A 107 -18.09 -12.86 11.62
N LEU A 108 -17.32 -13.13 12.67
CA LEU A 108 -17.55 -12.53 13.99
C LEU A 108 -17.21 -11.04 14.01
N VAL A 109 -16.07 -10.64 13.45
CA VAL A 109 -15.70 -9.22 13.30
C VAL A 109 -16.78 -8.47 12.51
N LEU A 110 -17.21 -9.03 11.38
CA LEU A 110 -18.21 -8.41 10.53
C LEU A 110 -19.59 -8.36 11.21
N SER A 111 -20.03 -9.41 11.91
CA SER A 111 -21.36 -9.42 12.56
C SER A 111 -21.44 -8.52 13.78
N THR A 112 -20.33 -8.32 14.50
CA THR A 112 -20.23 -7.42 15.66
C THR A 112 -19.89 -5.97 15.31
N ARG A 113 -19.68 -5.65 14.02
CA ARG A 113 -19.33 -4.30 13.58
C ARG A 113 -20.35 -3.27 14.07
N HIS A 114 -19.89 -2.08 14.34
CA HIS A 114 -20.77 -0.95 14.68
C HIS A 114 -20.52 0.21 13.72
N PHE A 115 -21.53 1.06 13.57
CA PHE A 115 -21.45 2.21 12.69
C PHE A 115 -20.85 3.40 13.45
N ASP A 116 -19.73 3.92 12.98
CA ASP A 116 -19.17 5.18 13.44
C ASP A 116 -19.85 6.34 12.70
N THR A 117 -20.67 7.10 13.41
CA THR A 117 -21.42 8.23 12.84
C THR A 117 -20.53 9.41 12.46
N THR A 118 -19.36 9.54 13.08
CA THR A 118 -18.43 10.66 12.83
C THR A 118 -17.72 10.48 11.50
N MET A 119 -17.29 9.23 11.22
CA MET A 119 -16.60 8.87 9.97
C MET A 119 -17.55 8.31 8.91
N ALA A 120 -18.84 8.15 9.25
CA ALA A 120 -19.88 7.58 8.40
C ALA A 120 -19.47 6.24 7.77
N MET A 121 -18.94 5.33 8.60
CA MET A 121 -18.52 3.99 8.17
C MET A 121 -18.60 2.95 9.28
N TYR A 122 -18.68 1.68 8.91
CA TYR A 122 -18.58 0.58 9.85
C TYR A 122 -17.15 0.38 10.32
N VAL A 123 -16.98 0.19 11.63
CA VAL A 123 -15.71 -0.13 12.30
C VAL A 123 -15.88 -1.41 13.13
N ALA A 124 -14.78 -2.12 13.38
CA ALA A 124 -14.81 -3.30 14.24
C ALA A 124 -15.25 -2.95 15.67
N ASP A 125 -15.93 -3.89 16.35
CA ASP A 125 -16.19 -3.79 17.78
C ASP A 125 -14.87 -3.59 18.57
N PRO A 126 -14.79 -2.67 19.54
CA PRO A 126 -13.54 -2.39 20.26
C PRO A 126 -12.96 -3.62 20.98
N HIS A 127 -13.80 -4.54 21.46
CA HIS A 127 -13.38 -5.77 22.11
C HIS A 127 -12.72 -6.72 21.10
N MET A 128 -13.34 -6.84 19.92
CA MET A 128 -12.77 -7.62 18.80
C MET A 128 -11.45 -7.02 18.33
N GLU A 129 -11.38 -5.70 18.15
CA GLU A 129 -10.16 -5.02 17.71
C GLU A 129 -9.02 -5.17 18.73
N LEU A 130 -9.31 -5.01 20.04
CA LEU A 130 -8.32 -5.17 21.10
C LEU A 130 -7.79 -6.60 21.16
N LEU A 131 -8.70 -7.58 21.12
CA LEU A 131 -8.34 -8.99 21.08
C LEU A 131 -7.47 -9.30 19.86
N LEU A 132 -7.87 -8.83 18.67
CA LEU A 132 -7.11 -9.00 17.44
C LEU A 132 -5.74 -8.35 17.52
N LEU A 133 -5.64 -7.12 18.05
CA LEU A 133 -4.38 -6.39 18.17
C LEU A 133 -3.37 -7.18 19.03
N ILE A 134 -3.81 -7.64 20.21
CA ILE A 134 -2.97 -8.39 21.16
C ILE A 134 -2.64 -9.79 20.60
N ALA A 135 -3.64 -10.53 20.12
CA ALA A 135 -3.46 -11.87 19.58
C ALA A 135 -2.53 -11.86 18.36
N ARG A 136 -2.72 -10.91 17.43
CA ARG A 136 -1.83 -10.71 16.28
C ARG A 136 -0.41 -10.47 16.74
N LYS A 137 -0.18 -9.52 17.66
CA LYS A 137 1.17 -9.24 18.14
C LYS A 137 1.82 -10.44 18.82
N ALA A 138 1.05 -11.21 19.60
CA ALA A 138 1.53 -12.44 20.22
C ALA A 138 1.93 -13.49 19.17
N ILE A 139 1.11 -13.71 18.14
CA ILE A 139 1.40 -14.64 17.05
C ILE A 139 2.62 -14.19 16.24
N SER A 140 2.74 -12.89 15.98
CA SER A 140 3.85 -12.27 15.24
C SER A 140 5.20 -12.29 15.97
N LEU A 141 5.25 -12.70 17.25
CA LEU A 141 6.53 -12.74 17.99
C LEU A 141 7.57 -13.62 17.31
N GLY A 142 8.69 -13.00 16.93
CA GLY A 142 9.84 -13.63 16.30
C GLY A 142 11.10 -13.63 17.17
N PRO A 143 12.24 -14.09 16.60
CA PRO A 143 13.54 -14.05 17.27
C PRO A 143 13.99 -12.62 17.61
N ILE A 144 13.68 -11.65 16.75
CA ILE A 144 14.03 -10.24 16.97
C ILE A 144 13.32 -9.69 18.21
N ASP A 145 12.02 -9.98 18.39
CA ASP A 145 11.28 -9.56 19.59
C ASP A 145 11.86 -10.19 20.87
N ARG A 146 12.42 -11.40 20.78
CA ARG A 146 13.11 -12.04 21.92
C ARG A 146 14.35 -11.27 22.33
N ILE A 147 15.18 -10.88 21.36
CA ILE A 147 16.40 -10.11 21.61
C ILE A 147 16.03 -8.73 22.16
N ALA A 148 15.05 -8.07 21.56
CA ALA A 148 14.54 -6.78 22.04
C ALA A 148 14.04 -6.89 23.49
N GLY A 149 13.27 -7.93 23.82
CA GLY A 149 12.79 -8.17 25.19
C GLY A 149 13.92 -8.48 26.18
N TRP A 150 14.99 -9.15 25.76
CA TRP A 150 16.18 -9.37 26.60
C TRP A 150 16.94 -8.06 26.88
N LEU A 151 17.00 -7.16 25.89
CA LEU A 151 17.57 -5.82 26.02
C LEU A 151 16.65 -4.81 26.74
N GLY A 152 15.54 -5.26 27.34
CA GLY A 152 14.59 -4.39 28.03
C GLY A 152 13.83 -3.43 27.11
N ARG A 153 13.88 -3.62 25.79
CA ARG A 153 13.14 -2.80 24.83
C ARG A 153 11.64 -3.15 24.88
N PRO A 154 10.75 -2.17 24.68
CA PRO A 154 9.32 -2.41 24.72
C PRO A 154 8.91 -3.39 23.63
N CYS A 155 8.03 -4.34 23.97
CA CYS A 155 7.61 -5.39 23.04
C CYS A 155 6.68 -4.86 21.93
N MET A 156 6.00 -3.74 22.18
CA MET A 156 5.15 -3.01 21.24
C MET A 156 5.70 -1.60 21.05
N GLY A 157 5.62 -1.07 19.82
CA GLY A 157 5.94 0.33 19.55
C GLY A 157 4.97 1.29 20.24
N ALA A 158 5.36 2.56 20.38
CA ALA A 158 4.58 3.57 21.11
C ALA A 158 3.13 3.68 20.60
N LEU A 159 2.94 3.68 19.27
CA LEU A 159 1.61 3.71 18.62
C LEU A 159 0.75 2.50 18.98
N ALA A 160 1.30 1.30 18.99
CA ALA A 160 0.53 0.11 19.37
C ALA A 160 0.15 0.14 20.86
N ARG A 161 1.03 0.68 21.73
CA ARG A 161 0.71 0.85 23.16
C ARG A 161 -0.35 1.93 23.39
N SER A 162 -0.37 3.00 22.60
CA SER A 162 -1.46 3.97 22.66
C SER A 162 -2.79 3.35 22.21
N ASP A 163 -2.77 2.48 21.20
CA ASP A 163 -3.98 1.80 20.72
C ASP A 163 -4.54 0.84 21.75
N VAL A 164 -3.68 0.04 22.39
CA VAL A 164 -4.11 -0.84 23.48
C VAL A 164 -4.79 -0.04 24.58
N ARG A 165 -4.21 1.09 25.00
CA ARG A 165 -4.82 1.96 26.02
C ARG A 165 -6.14 2.58 25.55
N TRP A 166 -6.19 3.07 24.32
CA TRP A 166 -7.38 3.67 23.73
C TRP A 166 -8.53 2.68 23.60
N LEU A 167 -8.25 1.45 23.17
CA LEU A 167 -9.21 0.36 23.08
C LEU A 167 -9.64 -0.13 24.46
N ALA A 168 -8.69 -0.33 25.38
CA ALA A 168 -8.99 -0.79 26.75
C ALA A 168 -9.97 0.15 27.45
N SER A 169 -9.85 1.48 27.25
CA SER A 169 -10.79 2.47 27.80
C SER A 169 -12.22 2.40 27.22
N ARG A 170 -12.42 1.65 26.14
CA ARG A 170 -13.70 1.50 25.41
C ARG A 170 -14.26 0.08 25.46
N THR A 171 -13.60 -0.81 26.20
CA THR A 171 -14.00 -2.21 26.33
C THR A 171 -14.47 -2.49 27.75
N ASP A 172 -15.58 -3.20 27.86
CA ASP A 172 -16.00 -3.84 29.09
C ASP A 172 -15.15 -5.09 29.36
N PRO A 173 -14.51 -5.23 30.53
CA PRO A 173 -13.66 -6.38 30.84
C PRO A 173 -14.40 -7.72 30.81
N HIS A 174 -15.68 -7.76 31.21
CA HIS A 174 -16.45 -9.00 31.23
C HIS A 174 -16.75 -9.48 29.81
N ARG A 175 -17.25 -8.59 28.95
CA ARG A 175 -17.49 -8.90 27.54
C ARG A 175 -16.20 -9.29 26.80
N LEU A 176 -15.07 -8.63 27.11
CA LEU A 176 -13.77 -9.01 26.56
C LEU A 176 -13.34 -10.41 27.01
N ALA A 177 -13.58 -10.75 28.28
CA ALA A 177 -13.27 -12.07 28.83
C ALA A 177 -14.10 -13.16 28.13
N ASP A 178 -15.42 -12.99 28.03
CA ASP A 178 -16.32 -13.96 27.40
C ASP A 178 -15.93 -14.21 25.94
N LEU A 179 -15.67 -13.11 25.20
CA LEU A 179 -15.26 -13.16 23.81
C LEU A 179 -13.89 -13.87 23.64
N SER A 180 -12.91 -13.51 24.47
CA SER A 180 -11.59 -14.13 24.45
C SER A 180 -11.64 -15.60 24.83
N GLU A 181 -12.50 -15.97 25.78
CA GLU A 181 -12.65 -17.35 26.20
C GLU A 181 -13.21 -18.22 25.07
N GLY A 182 -14.23 -17.72 24.35
CA GLY A 182 -14.79 -18.42 23.19
C GLY A 182 -13.80 -18.62 22.04
N LEU A 183 -12.87 -17.68 21.84
CA LEU A 183 -11.94 -17.70 20.70
C LEU A 183 -10.56 -18.32 21.00
N LEU A 184 -10.05 -18.12 22.22
CA LEU A 184 -8.68 -18.47 22.62
C LEU A 184 -8.64 -19.45 23.81
N GLY A 185 -9.75 -19.64 24.52
CA GLY A 185 -9.85 -20.47 25.72
C GLY A 185 -9.52 -19.74 27.03
N LYS A 186 -9.96 -20.32 28.15
CA LYS A 186 -9.81 -19.77 29.52
C LYS A 186 -8.38 -19.36 29.87
N GLU A 187 -7.43 -20.24 29.60
CA GLU A 187 -6.03 -20.03 29.97
C GLU A 187 -5.36 -18.90 29.19
N ALA A 188 -5.70 -18.72 27.92
CA ALA A 188 -5.21 -17.61 27.11
C ALA A 188 -5.86 -16.28 27.56
N THR A 189 -7.16 -16.32 27.86
CA THR A 189 -7.93 -15.16 28.34
C THR A 189 -7.38 -14.56 29.61
N ARG A 190 -7.01 -15.39 30.60
CA ARG A 190 -6.39 -14.89 31.84
C ARG A 190 -5.11 -14.08 31.58
N VAL A 191 -4.30 -14.50 30.61
CA VAL A 191 -3.06 -13.79 30.23
C VAL A 191 -3.38 -12.53 29.44
N LEU A 192 -4.39 -12.58 28.57
CA LEU A 192 -4.85 -11.42 27.80
C LEU A 192 -5.34 -10.30 28.72
N LEU A 193 -6.23 -10.61 29.67
CA LEU A 193 -6.76 -9.63 30.62
C LEU A 193 -5.65 -9.01 31.48
N GLY A 194 -4.66 -9.80 31.89
CA GLY A 194 -3.48 -9.27 32.57
C GLY A 194 -2.71 -8.21 31.75
N MET A 195 -2.66 -8.36 30.42
CA MET A 195 -2.03 -7.37 29.52
C MET A 195 -2.89 -6.15 29.20
N VAL A 196 -4.18 -6.19 29.53
CA VAL A 196 -5.08 -5.04 29.37
C VAL A 196 -5.03 -4.16 30.61
N ASN A 197 -4.94 -4.78 31.79
CA ASN A 197 -4.81 -4.09 33.06
C ASN A 197 -3.40 -3.55 33.29
N ASP A 198 -2.37 -4.32 32.93
CA ASP A 198 -0.97 -3.92 33.01
C ASP A 198 -0.40 -3.59 31.61
N GLU A 199 0.81 -3.03 31.53
CA GLU A 199 1.44 -2.79 30.22
C GLU A 199 1.86 -4.11 29.54
N PRO A 200 1.56 -4.31 28.23
CA PRO A 200 1.94 -5.52 27.51
C PRO A 200 3.45 -5.77 27.58
N SER A 201 3.83 -6.93 28.12
CA SER A 201 5.23 -7.35 28.21
C SER A 201 5.54 -8.51 27.27
N TYR A 202 6.81 -8.64 26.87
CA TYR A 202 7.25 -9.78 26.03
C TYR A 202 6.94 -11.13 26.69
N ARG A 203 7.07 -11.24 28.02
CA ARG A 203 6.79 -12.48 28.76
C ARG A 203 5.31 -12.85 28.65
N LEU A 204 4.41 -11.89 28.82
CA LEU A 204 2.97 -12.09 28.71
C LEU A 204 2.55 -12.42 27.28
N LEU A 205 3.05 -11.71 26.26
CA LEU A 205 2.77 -12.04 24.87
C LEU A 205 3.28 -13.43 24.49
N ARG A 206 4.45 -13.84 24.99
CA ARG A 206 4.98 -15.20 24.77
C ARG A 206 4.15 -16.26 25.50
N ALA A 207 3.61 -15.95 26.68
CA ALA A 207 2.69 -16.83 27.39
C ALA A 207 1.37 -16.95 26.64
N LEU A 208 0.81 -15.83 26.16
CA LEU A 208 -0.40 -15.83 25.32
C LEU A 208 -0.16 -16.64 24.05
N LYS A 209 0.93 -16.41 23.31
CA LYS A 209 1.27 -17.18 22.12
C LYS A 209 1.24 -18.69 22.41
N ARG A 210 1.87 -19.13 23.50
CA ARG A 210 1.91 -20.55 23.88
C ARG A 210 0.53 -21.13 24.18
N ARG A 211 -0.34 -20.37 24.84
CA ARG A 211 -1.69 -20.81 25.24
C ARG A 211 -2.72 -20.69 24.11
N ALA A 212 -2.56 -19.73 23.22
CA ALA A 212 -3.39 -19.50 22.04
C ALA A 212 -2.98 -20.37 20.84
N THR A 213 -1.75 -20.89 20.79
CA THR A 213 -1.30 -21.70 19.64
C THR A 213 -2.08 -23.00 19.47
N PRO A 214 -2.41 -23.80 20.51
CA PRO A 214 -3.18 -25.02 20.32
C PRO A 214 -4.51 -24.82 19.56
N PRO A 215 -5.43 -23.93 19.99
CA PRO A 215 -6.67 -23.69 19.24
C PRO A 215 -6.42 -23.07 17.85
N LEU A 216 -5.32 -22.34 17.67
CA LEU A 216 -4.99 -21.70 16.39
C LEU A 216 -4.17 -22.58 15.44
N SER A 217 -3.70 -23.74 15.88
CA SER A 217 -2.78 -24.59 15.12
C SER A 217 -3.43 -25.16 13.85
N ALA A 218 -4.75 -25.43 13.90
CA ALA A 218 -5.56 -25.86 12.77
C ALA A 218 -5.59 -24.84 11.62
N TYR A 219 -5.30 -23.57 11.92
CA TYR A 219 -5.38 -22.48 10.95
C TYR A 219 -4.01 -22.01 10.43
N ARG A 220 -2.97 -22.83 10.59
CA ARG A 220 -1.66 -22.52 10.03
C ARG A 220 -1.66 -22.67 8.52
N THR A 221 -1.14 -21.65 7.84
CA THR A 221 -0.96 -21.67 6.38
C THR A 221 0.19 -22.59 5.96
N TYR A 222 1.21 -22.73 6.82
CA TYR A 222 2.43 -23.48 6.52
C TYR A 222 2.72 -24.50 7.63
N THR A 223 3.31 -25.63 7.24
CA THR A 223 3.92 -26.54 8.20
C THR A 223 5.08 -25.84 8.94
N PRO A 224 5.45 -26.25 10.17
CA PRO A 224 6.54 -25.64 10.90
C PRO A 224 7.87 -25.62 10.12
N ALA A 225 8.21 -26.72 9.45
CA ALA A 225 9.40 -26.82 8.62
C ALA A 225 9.29 -25.93 7.37
N GLY A 226 8.15 -25.95 6.68
CA GLY A 226 7.92 -25.09 5.51
C GLY A 226 7.99 -23.60 5.84
N ALA A 227 7.53 -23.19 7.03
CA ALA A 227 7.65 -21.82 7.51
C ALA A 227 9.11 -21.41 7.73
N VAL A 228 9.97 -22.28 8.27
CA VAL A 228 11.40 -21.99 8.46
C VAL A 228 12.10 -21.77 7.12
N VAL A 229 11.87 -22.66 6.15
CA VAL A 229 12.47 -22.56 4.80
C VAL A 229 12.05 -21.27 4.11
N ARG A 230 10.74 -20.99 4.06
CA ARG A 230 10.23 -19.76 3.42
C ARG A 230 10.73 -18.49 4.11
N ARG A 231 10.91 -18.51 5.44
CA ARG A 231 11.47 -17.39 6.18
C ARG A 231 12.93 -17.15 5.77
N GLY A 232 13.72 -18.21 5.63
CA GLY A 232 15.09 -18.14 5.12
C GLY A 232 15.15 -17.54 3.72
N ILE A 233 14.31 -18.04 2.80
CA ILE A 233 14.23 -17.52 1.43
C ILE A 233 13.87 -16.03 1.42
N ARG A 234 12.80 -15.64 2.12
CA ARG A 234 12.38 -14.23 2.17
C ARG A 234 13.42 -13.32 2.82
N PHE A 235 14.16 -13.81 3.81
CA PHE A 235 15.26 -13.07 4.42
C PHE A 235 16.40 -12.82 3.41
N VAL A 236 16.84 -13.86 2.69
CA VAL A 236 17.89 -13.74 1.66
C VAL A 236 17.46 -12.80 0.54
N VAL A 237 16.24 -12.95 0.04
CA VAL A 237 15.69 -12.06 -1.00
C VAL A 237 15.58 -10.63 -0.47
N GLY A 238 15.04 -10.42 0.73
CA GLY A 238 14.93 -9.10 1.35
C GLY A 238 16.30 -8.42 1.52
N LEU A 239 17.32 -9.19 1.92
CA LEU A 239 18.70 -8.69 2.02
C LEU A 239 19.26 -8.34 0.64
N ALA A 240 19.04 -9.18 -0.38
CA ALA A 240 19.46 -8.90 -1.74
C ALA A 240 18.78 -7.63 -2.30
N VAL A 241 17.48 -7.44 -2.03
CA VAL A 241 16.73 -6.23 -2.38
C VAL A 241 17.30 -5.01 -1.68
N ALA A 242 17.52 -5.08 -0.36
CA ALA A 242 18.06 -3.98 0.42
C ALA A 242 19.47 -3.59 -0.03
N LEU A 243 20.34 -4.59 -0.26
CA LEU A 243 21.70 -4.39 -0.77
C LEU A 243 21.69 -3.76 -2.16
N ASN A 244 20.79 -4.23 -3.03
CA ASN A 244 20.65 -3.66 -4.35
C ASN A 244 20.12 -2.21 -4.32
N ARG A 245 19.11 -1.91 -3.49
CA ARG A 245 18.61 -0.53 -3.31
C ARG A 245 19.71 0.41 -2.79
N ARG A 246 20.59 -0.08 -1.92
CA ARG A 246 21.64 0.73 -1.27
C ARG A 246 22.93 0.86 -2.09
N ILE A 247 23.37 -0.21 -2.76
CA ILE A 247 24.71 -0.30 -3.38
C ILE A 247 24.61 -0.42 -4.90
N LEU A 248 23.89 -1.41 -5.40
CA LEU A 248 23.99 -1.77 -6.82
C LEU A 248 23.14 -0.88 -7.74
N ARG A 249 22.02 -0.32 -7.24
CA ARG A 249 21.05 0.55 -7.98
C ARG A 249 20.69 0.04 -9.39
N SER A 250 20.92 -1.24 -9.70
CA SER A 250 20.98 -1.80 -11.05
C SER A 250 19.93 -2.89 -11.30
N LEU A 251 19.50 -3.58 -10.24
CA LEU A 251 18.35 -4.48 -10.28
C LEU A 251 17.13 -3.69 -9.86
N VAL A 252 16.18 -3.53 -10.76
CA VAL A 252 14.91 -2.92 -10.42
C VAL A 252 14.10 -4.02 -9.76
N ILE A 253 13.99 -4.08 -8.43
CA ILE A 253 13.14 -5.08 -7.75
C ILE A 253 11.94 -4.35 -7.18
N PRO A 254 10.78 -4.45 -7.84
CA PRO A 254 9.56 -3.81 -7.38
C PRO A 254 9.02 -4.47 -6.11
N GLY A 255 8.53 -3.64 -5.19
CA GLY A 255 7.66 -3.95 -4.07
C GLY A 255 6.17 -3.85 -4.44
N ARG A 256 5.72 -2.69 -4.96
CA ARG A 256 4.32 -2.48 -5.42
C ARG A 256 4.27 -1.81 -6.78
N THR A 257 3.57 -2.44 -7.71
CA THR A 257 3.53 -2.05 -9.13
C THR A 257 2.13 -2.03 -9.69
N LEU A 258 1.99 -1.49 -10.90
CA LEU A 258 0.74 -1.53 -11.64
C LEU A 258 0.56 -2.92 -12.28
N PRO A 259 -0.63 -3.55 -12.16
CA PRO A 259 -0.92 -4.84 -12.80
C PRO A 259 -0.87 -4.78 -14.33
N SER A 260 -1.14 -3.62 -14.91
CA SER A 260 -1.14 -3.34 -16.36
C SER A 260 0.26 -3.26 -16.98
N GLY A 261 1.31 -3.20 -16.17
CA GLY A 261 2.67 -2.91 -16.62
C GLY A 261 3.13 -1.53 -16.17
N GLY A 262 4.44 -1.28 -16.23
CA GLY A 262 5.00 0.01 -15.82
C GLY A 262 4.73 1.08 -16.86
N LEU A 263 4.89 2.35 -16.46
CA LEU A 263 4.61 3.51 -17.30
C LEU A 263 5.86 4.40 -17.40
N VAL A 264 6.22 4.84 -18.60
CA VAL A 264 7.29 5.83 -18.83
C VAL A 264 6.67 7.17 -19.18
N ILE A 265 6.90 8.14 -18.29
CA ILE A 265 6.33 9.48 -18.36
C ILE A 265 7.45 10.47 -18.61
N VAL A 266 7.35 11.23 -19.69
CA VAL A 266 8.30 12.30 -20.02
C VAL A 266 7.67 13.65 -19.73
N PHE A 267 8.40 14.47 -18.97
CA PHE A 267 8.04 15.86 -18.75
C PHE A 267 8.81 16.75 -19.73
N GLU A 268 8.09 17.60 -20.47
CA GLU A 268 8.64 18.59 -21.38
C GLU A 268 8.25 19.99 -20.89
N GLY A 269 9.15 20.97 -21.02
CA GLY A 269 8.92 22.35 -20.57
C GLY A 269 10.16 23.21 -20.80
N GLU A 270 9.95 24.53 -20.90
CA GLU A 270 11.00 25.52 -21.20
C GLU A 270 11.97 25.75 -20.03
N ASP A 271 11.46 25.76 -18.80
CA ASP A 271 12.27 25.95 -17.59
C ASP A 271 12.68 24.59 -16.97
N GLU A 272 13.98 24.29 -17.05
CA GLU A 272 14.54 23.05 -16.51
C GLU A 272 14.41 22.95 -14.98
N ASN A 273 14.51 24.06 -14.25
CA ASN A 273 14.46 24.07 -12.78
C ASN A 273 13.02 23.86 -12.28
N GLU A 274 12.04 24.55 -12.88
CA GLU A 274 10.62 24.36 -12.55
C GLU A 274 10.18 22.92 -12.84
N ARG A 275 10.60 22.36 -13.98
CA ARG A 275 10.34 20.97 -14.37
C ARG A 275 10.97 19.97 -13.41
N ALA A 276 12.26 20.11 -13.10
CA ALA A 276 12.95 19.21 -12.17
C ALA A 276 12.28 19.21 -10.79
N THR A 277 11.88 20.40 -10.31
CA THR A 277 11.17 20.55 -9.03
C THR A 277 9.81 19.86 -9.04
N LEU A 278 9.05 20.00 -10.13
CA LEU A 278 7.77 19.31 -10.29
C LEU A 278 7.94 17.79 -10.34
N VAL A 279 8.92 17.28 -11.09
CA VAL A 279 9.23 15.85 -11.17
C VAL A 279 9.56 15.29 -9.80
N ASP A 280 10.37 16.00 -9.00
CA ASP A 280 10.70 15.57 -7.64
C ASP A 280 9.48 15.54 -6.71
N ARG A 281 8.56 16.50 -6.84
CA ARG A 281 7.31 16.52 -6.06
C ARG A 281 6.36 15.39 -6.47
N ILE A 282 6.22 15.12 -7.77
CA ILE A 282 5.44 13.97 -8.29
C ILE A 282 6.06 12.65 -7.85
N ALA A 283 7.40 12.53 -7.91
CA ALA A 283 8.11 11.36 -7.43
C ALA A 283 7.85 11.13 -5.94
N ALA A 284 7.94 12.17 -5.11
CA ALA A 284 7.65 12.09 -3.68
C ALA A 284 6.20 11.66 -3.40
N TRP A 285 5.24 12.19 -4.17
CA TRP A 285 3.83 11.83 -4.09
C TRP A 285 3.58 10.36 -4.43
N LEU A 286 4.08 9.87 -5.57
CA LEU A 286 3.91 8.48 -6.01
C LEU A 286 4.68 7.48 -5.11
N THR A 287 5.90 7.84 -4.68
CA THR A 287 6.78 6.97 -3.87
C THR A 287 6.18 6.62 -2.50
N TRP A 288 5.09 7.30 -2.09
CA TRP A 288 4.34 6.92 -0.90
C TRP A 288 3.87 5.45 -0.94
N LYS A 289 3.41 4.96 -2.10
CA LYS A 289 2.89 3.57 -2.26
C LYS A 289 3.34 2.83 -3.52
N LEU A 290 3.95 3.52 -4.49
CA LEU A 290 4.39 2.95 -5.76
C LEU A 290 5.91 2.99 -5.86
N ASP A 291 6.50 2.02 -6.55
CA ASP A 291 7.93 2.12 -6.90
C ASP A 291 8.13 3.01 -8.13
N VAL A 292 8.87 4.10 -7.93
CA VAL A 292 9.15 5.12 -8.95
C VAL A 292 10.64 5.17 -9.25
N LEU A 293 11.00 5.30 -10.52
CA LEU A 293 12.36 5.57 -10.98
C LEU A 293 12.42 6.94 -11.66
N VAL A 294 13.14 7.88 -11.05
CA VAL A 294 13.42 9.18 -11.68
C VAL A 294 14.72 9.08 -12.48
N LEU A 295 14.68 9.51 -13.74
CA LEU A 295 15.82 9.59 -14.65
C LEU A 295 15.99 11.03 -15.14
N ARG A 296 17.22 11.54 -15.04
CA ARG A 296 17.59 12.90 -15.45
C ARG A 296 18.64 12.82 -16.56
N GLY A 297 18.40 13.46 -17.70
CA GLY A 297 19.34 13.52 -18.84
C GLY A 297 19.27 12.37 -19.87
N GLY A 298 20.11 12.45 -20.91
CA GLY A 298 19.95 11.71 -22.18
C GLY A 298 20.50 10.27 -22.29
N GLY A 299 20.11 9.59 -23.39
CA GLY A 299 20.69 8.40 -24.03
C GLY A 299 20.95 7.14 -23.18
N ALA A 300 21.97 7.19 -22.32
CA ALA A 300 22.53 6.03 -21.62
C ALA A 300 21.57 5.39 -20.59
N GLN A 301 20.51 6.10 -20.22
CA GLN A 301 19.54 5.67 -19.20
C GLN A 301 18.34 4.89 -19.80
N ARG A 302 18.22 4.80 -21.13
CA ARG A 302 17.10 4.14 -21.84
C ARG A 302 16.96 2.66 -21.49
N ARG A 303 18.06 1.91 -21.39
CA ARG A 303 18.05 0.48 -20.97
C ARG A 303 17.51 0.30 -19.56
N LYS A 304 17.76 1.27 -18.68
CA LYS A 304 17.31 1.24 -17.28
C LYS A 304 15.80 1.52 -17.20
N ALA A 305 15.29 2.48 -17.98
CA ALA A 305 13.86 2.76 -18.08
C ALA A 305 13.06 1.57 -18.60
N PHE A 306 13.48 0.96 -19.72
CA PHE A 306 12.82 -0.22 -20.28
C PHE A 306 12.76 -1.38 -19.27
N ARG A 307 13.88 -1.60 -18.56
CA ARG A 307 13.97 -2.62 -17.51
C ARG A 307 13.04 -2.36 -16.32
N ALA A 308 12.80 -1.09 -16.00
CA ALA A 308 11.89 -0.68 -14.93
C ALA A 308 10.41 -0.79 -15.36
N ARG A 309 10.08 -0.29 -16.56
CA ARG A 309 8.75 -0.39 -17.17
C ARG A 309 8.28 -1.85 -17.28
N SER A 310 9.13 -2.72 -17.83
CA SER A 310 8.86 -4.18 -17.95
C SER A 310 8.68 -4.89 -16.61
N ARG A 311 9.04 -4.24 -15.50
CA ARG A 311 8.83 -4.74 -14.14
C ARG A 311 7.67 -4.07 -13.43
N GLY A 312 6.85 -3.27 -14.10
CA GLY A 312 5.67 -2.66 -13.49
C GLY A 312 5.92 -1.30 -12.82
N MET A 313 7.12 -0.74 -12.91
CA MET A 313 7.46 0.53 -12.26
C MET A 313 7.12 1.74 -13.09
N ILE A 314 6.79 2.84 -12.41
CA ILE A 314 6.64 4.15 -13.05
C ILE A 314 8.03 4.78 -13.21
N VAL A 315 8.34 5.23 -14.41
CA VAL A 315 9.59 5.93 -14.75
C VAL A 315 9.25 7.37 -15.09
N LEU A 316 9.83 8.31 -14.35
CA LEU A 316 9.68 9.74 -14.63
C LEU A 316 10.96 10.25 -15.29
N TYR A 317 10.81 10.81 -16.48
CA TYR A 317 11.88 11.44 -17.25
C TYR A 317 11.79 12.96 -17.17
N ASP A 318 12.87 13.56 -16.71
CA ASP A 318 13.09 15.00 -16.74
C ASP A 318 13.85 15.37 -18.03
N GLY A 319 13.11 15.80 -19.06
CA GLY A 319 13.62 16.16 -20.39
C GLY A 319 13.40 15.10 -21.48
N SER A 320 13.51 15.50 -22.74
CA SER A 320 13.25 14.61 -23.88
C SER A 320 14.32 13.51 -23.99
N PRO A 321 13.93 12.22 -24.14
CA PRO A 321 14.87 11.15 -24.40
C PRO A 321 15.61 11.33 -25.73
N GLU A 322 15.14 12.18 -26.63
CA GLU A 322 15.67 12.44 -27.99
C GLU A 322 16.77 13.52 -28.04
N GLY A 323 17.10 14.15 -26.91
CA GLY A 323 18.14 15.18 -26.80
C GLY A 323 19.56 14.62 -26.82
N GLY A 324 20.00 14.20 -28.00
CA GLY A 324 21.38 13.89 -28.29
C GLY A 324 21.48 13.27 -29.67
N GLN A 325 21.88 14.06 -30.67
CA GLN A 325 22.52 13.49 -31.85
C GLN A 325 23.64 12.60 -31.32
N SER A 326 23.44 11.28 -31.40
CA SER A 326 24.55 10.36 -31.36
C SER A 326 25.45 10.79 -32.49
N LEU A 327 26.63 11.33 -32.18
CA LEU A 327 27.74 11.27 -33.12
C LEU A 327 27.86 9.79 -33.48
N ASP A 328 27.46 9.49 -34.71
CA ASP A 328 27.51 8.20 -35.34
C ASP A 328 28.96 7.71 -35.32
N THR A 329 29.32 6.95 -34.30
CA THR A 329 30.48 6.06 -34.34
C THR A 329 29.94 4.67 -34.63
N GLY A 330 29.55 4.49 -35.90
CA GLY A 330 29.10 3.23 -36.44
C GLY A 330 30.01 2.09 -35.99
N THR A 331 29.39 1.10 -35.33
CA THR A 331 29.81 -0.31 -35.21
C THR A 331 29.03 -0.98 -34.09
N GLY A 332 27.76 -1.30 -34.35
CA GLY A 332 26.99 -2.22 -33.52
C GLY A 332 25.73 -2.61 -34.25
N PRO A 333 25.34 -3.91 -34.28
CA PRO A 333 24.13 -4.30 -34.99
C PRO A 333 22.93 -3.63 -34.31
N GLU A 334 22.31 -2.69 -35.03
CA GLU A 334 21.01 -2.13 -34.72
C GLU A 334 20.00 -3.28 -34.66
N ARG A 335 19.82 -3.86 -33.47
CA ARG A 335 18.54 -4.47 -33.15
C ARG A 335 17.57 -3.31 -33.00
N ALA A 336 16.81 -3.06 -34.07
CA ALA A 336 15.63 -2.20 -34.08
C ALA A 336 14.90 -2.32 -32.73
N TRP A 337 14.88 -1.23 -31.98
CA TRP A 337 14.26 -1.12 -30.67
C TRP A 337 12.80 -0.70 -30.84
N ASP A 338 11.96 -1.10 -29.90
CA ASP A 338 10.50 -0.85 -29.84
C ASP A 338 10.16 0.65 -30.05
N PRO A 339 9.34 1.03 -31.06
CA PRO A 339 9.01 2.43 -31.38
C PRO A 339 8.10 3.14 -30.36
N ASP A 340 7.57 2.43 -29.35
CA ASP A 340 6.46 2.90 -28.50
C ASP A 340 6.86 3.57 -27.17
N LEU A 341 8.06 4.18 -27.06
CA LEU A 341 8.50 4.94 -25.87
C LEU A 341 8.70 6.42 -26.20
N PRO A 342 8.20 7.37 -25.39
CA PRO A 342 7.54 7.20 -24.07
C PRO A 342 6.08 6.73 -24.12
N ASP A 343 5.53 6.25 -23.00
CA ASP A 343 4.11 5.88 -22.94
C ASP A 343 3.21 7.12 -22.81
N LEU A 344 3.67 8.10 -22.02
CA LEU A 344 2.97 9.36 -21.74
C LEU A 344 3.94 10.54 -21.85
N VAL A 345 3.52 11.61 -22.53
CA VAL A 345 4.23 12.88 -22.55
C VAL A 345 3.36 13.94 -21.88
N ILE A 346 3.90 14.61 -20.86
CA ILE A 346 3.29 15.76 -20.19
C ILE A 346 4.04 17.01 -20.62
N ASN A 347 3.39 17.82 -21.45
CA ASN A 347 3.96 19.07 -21.93
C ASN A 347 3.46 20.23 -21.05
N LEU A 348 4.38 20.86 -20.32
CA LEU A 348 4.14 21.99 -19.42
C LEU A 348 4.14 23.29 -20.24
N ARG A 349 3.01 23.63 -20.87
CA ARG A 349 2.87 24.91 -21.58
C ARG A 349 2.36 25.99 -20.63
N ARG A 350 3.00 27.16 -20.61
CA ARG A 350 2.34 28.38 -20.12
C ARG A 350 1.35 28.81 -21.19
N ALA A 351 0.07 28.93 -20.85
CA ALA A 351 -0.98 29.24 -21.80
C ALA A 351 -0.66 30.53 -22.60
N ALA A 352 -0.35 30.38 -23.89
CA ALA A 352 -0.58 31.41 -24.89
C ALA A 352 -1.92 31.10 -25.59
N ARG A 353 -2.70 32.14 -25.91
CA ARG A 353 -4.06 32.09 -26.50
C ARG A 353 -4.28 30.95 -27.51
N PRO A 354 -5.48 30.36 -27.58
CA PRO A 354 -5.71 29.11 -28.30
C PRO A 354 -5.46 29.28 -29.81
N GLY A 355 -4.50 28.52 -30.32
CA GLY A 355 -4.39 28.15 -31.74
C GLY A 355 -5.15 26.85 -32.01
N PRO A 356 -5.45 26.53 -33.27
CA PRO A 356 -6.44 25.51 -33.62
C PRO A 356 -6.05 24.11 -33.14
N GLU A 357 -7.06 23.38 -32.69
CA GLU A 357 -7.04 22.00 -32.24
C GLU A 357 -6.62 21.07 -33.39
N ASP A 358 -5.45 20.45 -33.29
CA ASP A 358 -5.11 19.27 -34.09
C ASP A 358 -5.43 18.02 -33.26
N ALA A 359 -6.68 17.59 -33.36
CA ALA A 359 -7.07 16.23 -33.06
C ALA A 359 -6.63 15.29 -34.21
N LEU A 360 -6.27 14.06 -33.82
CA LEU A 360 -6.00 12.87 -34.63
C LEU A 360 -4.53 12.61 -34.99
N THR A 361 -3.94 11.62 -34.33
CA THR A 361 -3.26 10.54 -35.08
C THR A 361 -3.60 9.18 -34.48
N ALA A 362 -4.31 8.38 -35.29
CA ALA A 362 -4.37 6.93 -35.15
C ALA A 362 -3.06 6.35 -35.71
N GLY A 363 -2.28 5.68 -34.86
CA GLY A 363 -1.10 4.93 -35.27
C GLY A 363 0.03 4.97 -34.24
N GLY A 364 0.13 3.91 -33.41
CA GLY A 364 1.32 3.49 -32.65
C GLY A 364 2.27 4.57 -32.14
N ARG A 365 1.77 5.69 -31.62
CA ARG A 365 2.57 6.79 -31.06
C ARG A 365 2.19 7.03 -29.60
N PRO A 366 3.12 7.55 -28.77
CA PRO A 366 2.87 7.91 -27.38
C PRO A 366 1.57 8.70 -27.19
N THR A 367 0.79 8.41 -26.15
CA THR A 367 -0.34 9.28 -25.79
C THR A 367 0.23 10.61 -25.31
N ARG A 368 0.06 11.68 -26.10
CA ARG A 368 0.51 13.03 -25.71
C ARG A 368 -0.60 13.72 -24.93
N HIS A 369 -0.35 13.95 -23.65
CA HIS A 369 -1.22 14.79 -22.82
C HIS A 369 -0.63 16.19 -22.74
N HIS A 370 -1.34 17.12 -23.38
CA HIS A 370 -1.08 18.54 -23.18
C HIS A 370 -1.71 18.95 -21.86
N VAL A 371 -0.86 19.28 -20.89
CA VAL A 371 -1.30 19.81 -19.61
C VAL A 371 -1.02 21.30 -19.64
N ASP A 372 -2.02 22.07 -20.06
CA ASP A 372 -1.92 23.52 -20.05
C ASP A 372 -1.85 24.01 -18.61
N ILE A 373 -0.76 24.71 -18.30
CA ILE A 373 -0.57 25.34 -17.01
C ILE A 373 -0.96 26.80 -17.18
N ASP A 374 -2.00 27.19 -16.46
CA ASP A 374 -2.34 28.60 -16.30
C ASP A 374 -1.14 29.34 -15.69
N PRO A 375 -0.65 30.43 -16.31
CA PRO A 375 0.44 31.23 -15.75
C PRO A 375 0.13 31.79 -14.35
N ASP A 376 -1.14 31.90 -13.95
CA ASP A 376 -1.55 32.35 -12.62
C ASP A 376 -1.63 31.20 -11.59
N HIS A 377 -1.40 29.95 -11.99
CA HIS A 377 -1.39 28.82 -11.06
C HIS A 377 -0.21 28.91 -10.08
N SER A 378 -0.53 28.81 -8.79
CA SER A 378 0.46 28.51 -7.76
C SER A 378 1.12 27.13 -8.00
N PRO A 379 2.34 26.90 -7.48
CA PRO A 379 3.00 25.60 -7.58
C PRO A 379 2.17 24.41 -7.07
N GLU A 380 1.27 24.63 -6.11
CA GLU A 380 0.35 23.59 -5.61
C GLU A 380 -0.76 23.27 -6.61
N GLN A 381 -1.33 24.28 -7.28
CA GLN A 381 -2.33 24.08 -8.32
C GLN A 381 -1.73 23.34 -9.53
N VAL A 382 -0.51 23.71 -9.93
CA VAL A 382 0.22 22.98 -10.99
C VAL A 382 0.39 21.51 -10.63
N LEU A 383 0.81 21.22 -9.39
CA LEU A 383 0.96 19.84 -8.93
C LEU A 383 -0.37 19.08 -9.01
N GLN A 384 -1.47 19.67 -8.54
CA GLN A 384 -2.79 19.01 -8.55
C GLN A 384 -3.29 18.71 -9.96
N VAL A 385 -3.11 19.65 -10.91
CA VAL A 385 -3.49 19.42 -12.31
C VAL A 385 -2.71 18.25 -12.89
N VAL A 386 -1.39 18.23 -12.67
CA VAL A 386 -0.52 17.16 -13.14
C VAL A 386 -0.85 15.82 -12.47
N GLN A 387 -1.13 15.81 -11.16
CA GLN A 387 -1.58 14.61 -10.44
C GLN A 387 -2.87 14.03 -11.01
N ARG A 388 -3.84 14.89 -11.35
CA ARG A 388 -5.11 14.45 -11.97
C ARG A 388 -4.89 13.86 -13.36
N ALA A 389 -4.09 14.53 -14.19
CA ALA A 389 -3.75 14.03 -15.53
C ALA A 389 -3.03 12.68 -15.44
N LEU A 390 -2.02 12.57 -14.57
CA LEU A 390 -1.31 11.31 -14.31
C LEU A 390 -2.24 10.21 -13.81
N TRP A 391 -3.15 10.54 -12.90
CA TRP A 391 -4.07 9.57 -12.32
C TRP A 391 -5.11 9.06 -13.33
N GLN A 392 -5.40 9.76 -14.41
CA GLN A 392 -6.26 9.23 -15.47
C GLN A 392 -5.56 8.10 -16.24
N GLU A 393 -4.26 8.24 -16.48
CA GLU A 393 -3.46 7.34 -17.32
C GLU A 393 -2.87 6.13 -16.59
N VAL A 394 -2.45 6.30 -15.33
CA VAL A 394 -1.91 5.22 -14.45
C VAL A 394 -2.98 4.21 -14.12
#